data_AF-N0DZK0-F1
#
_entry.id   AF-N0DZK0-F1
#
_cell.length_a   1.000
_cell.length_b   1.000
_cell.length_c   1.000
_cell.angle_alpha   90.00
_cell.angle_beta   90.00
_cell.angle_gamma   90.00
#
_symmetry.space_group_name_H-M   'P 1'
#
loop_
_entity.id
_entity.type
_entity.pdbx_description
1 polymer ?
#
loop_
_entity_poly.entity_id
_entity_poly.type
_entity_poly.pdbx_seq_one_letter_code
_entity_poly.pdbx_strand_id
1 'polypeptide(L)'
;MSAPDDRADRPAHDLAALDVLADDLAGMGVPFERSQMFGCPGLRRPGKGKFFATVLGRDVMFKLEGAAHAEALALEGAHVFEPMPGRQMKQWIVVPPAHAHRWPEFGASAESAL
;
A
#
# COMPACT_ATOMS: atom_id res chain seq x y z
N MET A 1 -1.92 -15.83 29.99
CA MET A 1 -2.05 -14.40 29.65
C MET A 1 -1.77 -14.24 28.17
N SER A 2 -2.82 -14.25 27.34
CA SER A 2 -2.72 -13.73 25.98
C SER A 2 -2.74 -12.21 26.06
N ALA A 3 -1.87 -11.53 25.32
CA ALA A 3 -1.93 -10.07 25.19
C ALA A 3 -3.36 -9.64 24.80
N PRO A 4 -3.87 -8.51 25.32
CA PRO A 4 -5.16 -7.99 24.89
C PRO A 4 -5.13 -7.81 23.37
N ASP A 5 -6.17 -8.31 22.71
CA ASP A 5 -6.37 -8.12 21.27
C ASP A 5 -6.70 -6.63 21.04
N ASP A 6 -5.66 -5.84 20.81
CA ASP A 6 -5.68 -4.40 20.55
C ASP A 6 -6.28 -4.07 19.15
N ARG A 7 -7.14 -4.92 18.60
CA ARG A 7 -7.73 -4.73 17.27
C ARG A 7 -8.90 -3.75 17.25
N ALA A 8 -9.41 -3.35 18.41
CA ALA A 8 -10.66 -2.61 18.52
C ALA A 8 -10.56 -1.11 18.19
N ASP A 9 -9.35 -0.52 18.11
CA ASP A 9 -9.15 0.93 17.92
C ASP A 9 -8.38 1.27 16.62
N ARG A 10 -8.19 0.33 15.70
CA ARG A 10 -7.63 0.70 14.39
C ARG A 10 -8.69 1.42 13.57
N PRO A 11 -8.40 2.61 13.00
CA PRO A 11 -9.32 3.24 12.07
C PRO A 11 -9.66 2.25 10.95
N ALA A 12 -10.94 2.14 10.62
CA ALA A 12 -11.38 1.26 9.54
C ALA A 12 -10.58 1.57 8.27
N HIS A 13 -9.89 0.56 7.75
CA HIS A 13 -9.19 0.68 6.47
C HIS A 13 -10.24 0.66 5.36
N ASP A 14 -10.18 1.62 4.45
CA ASP A 14 -11.13 1.77 3.38
C ASP A 14 -10.89 0.69 2.31
N LEU A 15 -11.60 -0.42 2.44
CA LEU A 15 -11.49 -1.55 1.51
C LEU A 15 -11.81 -1.13 0.08
N ALA A 16 -12.68 -0.12 -0.09
CA ALA A 16 -13.00 0.44 -1.39
C ALA A 16 -11.76 0.96 -2.13
N ALA A 17 -10.82 1.60 -1.44
CA ALA A 17 -9.58 2.06 -2.04
C ALA A 17 -8.70 0.89 -2.55
N LEU A 18 -8.64 -0.21 -1.79
CA LEU A 18 -7.93 -1.41 -2.21
C LEU A 18 -8.60 -2.08 -3.40
N ASP A 19 -9.93 -2.10 -3.43
CA ASP A 19 -10.70 -2.71 -4.51
C ASP A 19 -10.59 -1.92 -5.82
N VAL A 20 -10.61 -0.58 -5.76
CA VAL A 20 -10.33 0.28 -6.93
C VAL A 20 -8.95 -0.02 -7.49
N LEU A 21 -7.91 0.00 -6.65
CA LEU A 21 -6.55 -0.35 -7.09
C LEU A 21 -6.48 -1.75 -7.70
N ALA A 22 -7.12 -2.74 -7.06
CA ALA A 22 -7.10 -4.10 -7.55
C ALA A 22 -7.81 -4.27 -8.90
N ASP A 23 -8.90 -3.53 -9.15
CA ASP A 23 -9.59 -3.52 -10.43
C ASP A 23 -8.71 -2.89 -11.52
N ASP A 24 -8.10 -1.74 -11.24
CA ASP A 24 -7.17 -1.09 -12.17
C ASP A 24 -5.98 -2.00 -12.54
N LEU A 25 -5.36 -2.63 -11.54
CA LEU A 25 -4.24 -3.56 -11.76
C LEU A 25 -4.67 -4.80 -12.55
N ALA A 26 -5.88 -5.32 -12.31
CA ALA A 26 -6.43 -6.42 -13.09
C ALA A 26 -6.67 -6.00 -14.55
N GLY A 27 -7.21 -4.80 -14.78
CA GLY A 27 -7.39 -4.22 -16.11
C GLY A 27 -6.08 -3.99 -16.86
N MET A 28 -4.99 -3.73 -16.14
CA MET A 28 -3.62 -3.62 -16.69
C MET A 28 -2.92 -4.98 -16.88
N GLY A 29 -3.50 -6.09 -16.40
CA GLY A 29 -2.87 -7.41 -16.42
C GLY A 29 -1.72 -7.59 -15.43
N VAL A 30 -1.63 -6.74 -14.40
CA VAL A 30 -0.62 -6.85 -13.35
C VAL A 30 -0.99 -8.02 -12.42
N PRO A 31 -0.10 -8.98 -12.18
CA PRO A 31 -0.42 -10.16 -11.38
C PRO A 31 -0.39 -9.86 -9.87
N PHE A 32 -1.46 -10.20 -9.15
CA PHE A 32 -1.52 -10.02 -7.70
C PHE A 32 -2.39 -11.07 -6.99
N GLU A 33 -2.17 -11.20 -5.68
CA GLU A 33 -3.05 -11.87 -4.72
C GLU A 33 -3.43 -10.91 -3.60
N ARG A 34 -4.71 -10.92 -3.20
CA ARG A 34 -5.16 -10.25 -1.98
C ARG A 34 -4.75 -11.07 -0.75
N SER A 35 -4.20 -10.41 0.25
CA SER A 35 -3.83 -11.02 1.53
C SER A 35 -3.78 -9.94 2.64
N GLN A 36 -3.26 -10.26 3.83
CA GLN A 36 -3.14 -9.31 4.93
C GLN A 36 -1.68 -9.14 5.36
N MET A 37 -1.26 -7.89 5.54
CA MET A 37 0.05 -7.50 6.07
C MET A 37 -0.18 -6.60 7.29
N PHE A 38 0.38 -6.95 8.44
CA PHE A 38 0.17 -6.21 9.71
C PHE A 38 -1.32 -6.08 10.11
N GLY A 39 -2.16 -7.04 9.70
CA GLY A 39 -3.61 -6.99 9.89
C GLY A 39 -4.34 -5.99 8.99
N CYS A 40 -3.64 -5.36 8.04
CA CYS A 40 -4.22 -4.51 7.00
C CYS A 40 -4.38 -5.33 5.70
N PRO A 41 -5.52 -5.23 5.01
CA PRO A 41 -5.70 -5.80 3.67
C PRO A 41 -4.72 -5.19 2.67
N GLY A 42 -4.10 -6.02 1.84
CA GLY A 42 -3.12 -5.58 0.86
C GLY A 42 -2.92 -6.56 -0.29
N LEU A 43 -2.03 -6.18 -1.21
CA LEU A 43 -1.68 -6.92 -2.42
C LEU A 43 -0.25 -7.41 -2.35
N ARG A 44 -0.05 -8.65 -2.80
CA ARG A 44 1.26 -9.30 -2.92
C ARG A 44 1.40 -10.01 -4.25
N ARG A 45 2.62 -10.34 -4.67
CA ARG A 45 2.82 -11.22 -5.83
C ARG A 45 2.20 -12.61 -5.61
N PRO A 46 1.68 -13.25 -6.68
CA PRO A 46 1.11 -14.59 -6.57
C PRO A 46 2.08 -15.63 -6.00
N GLY A 47 1.54 -16.68 -5.37
CA GLY A 47 2.35 -17.79 -4.86
C GLY A 47 3.05 -17.51 -3.52
N LYS A 48 2.42 -16.72 -2.64
CA LYS A 48 3.02 -16.25 -1.36
C LYS A 48 4.21 -15.30 -1.55
N GLY A 49 4.17 -14.46 -2.58
CA GLY A 49 5.17 -13.45 -2.85
C GLY A 49 5.17 -12.30 -1.83
N LYS A 50 6.08 -11.34 -2.06
CA LYS A 50 6.22 -10.13 -1.23
C LYS A 50 5.01 -9.21 -1.43
N PHE A 51 4.63 -8.49 -0.37
CA PHE A 51 3.66 -7.41 -0.47
C PHE A 51 4.26 -6.19 -1.15
N PHE A 52 3.45 -5.53 -1.97
CA PHE A 52 3.82 -4.31 -2.66
C PHE A 52 2.80 -3.17 -2.47
N ALA A 53 1.58 -3.46 -2.03
CA ALA A 53 0.57 -2.44 -1.72
C ALA A 53 -0.29 -2.83 -0.51
N THR A 54 -0.79 -1.86 0.24
CA THR A 54 -1.73 -2.06 1.35
C THR A 54 -2.51 -0.78 1.66
N VAL A 55 -3.71 -0.89 2.24
CA VAL A 55 -4.50 0.28 2.67
C VAL A 55 -4.17 0.74 4.09
N LEU A 56 -4.14 2.04 4.30
CA LEU A 56 -3.90 2.70 5.59
C LEU A 56 -4.93 3.82 5.78
N GLY A 57 -5.99 3.58 6.56
CA GLY A 57 -7.13 4.51 6.61
C GLY A 57 -7.76 4.64 5.21
N ARG A 58 -7.70 5.83 4.62
CA ARG A 58 -8.16 6.12 3.25
C ARG A 58 -7.04 6.16 2.21
N ASP A 59 -5.80 6.08 2.66
CA ASP A 59 -4.62 6.17 1.81
C ASP A 59 -4.21 4.77 1.35
N VAL A 60 -3.44 4.72 0.27
CA VAL A 60 -2.80 3.48 -0.18
C VAL A 60 -1.29 3.64 -0.05
N MET A 61 -0.65 2.64 0.52
CA MET A 61 0.78 2.58 0.72
C MET A 61 1.42 1.61 -0.28
N PHE A 62 2.46 2.04 -0.98
CA PHE A 62 3.16 1.26 -2.00
C PHE A 62 4.62 1.05 -1.64
N LYS A 63 5.15 -0.14 -1.96
CA LYS A 63 6.59 -0.40 -1.88
C LYS A 63 7.27 0.03 -3.18
N LEU A 64 7.91 1.19 -3.16
CA LEU A 64 8.51 1.83 -4.34
C LEU A 64 10.02 2.00 -4.18
N GLU A 65 10.71 2.00 -5.32
CA GLU A 65 12.13 2.30 -5.45
C GLU A 65 12.37 3.18 -6.69
N GLY A 66 13.58 3.74 -6.81
CA GLY A 66 14.00 4.49 -8.00
C GLY A 66 13.11 5.70 -8.33
N ALA A 67 12.77 5.86 -9.61
CA ALA A 67 11.98 6.99 -10.09
C ALA A 67 10.57 7.03 -9.50
N ALA A 68 9.88 5.88 -9.45
CA ALA A 68 8.52 5.81 -8.91
C ALA A 68 8.46 6.23 -7.43
N HIS A 69 9.49 5.91 -6.64
CA HIS A 69 9.61 6.38 -5.25
C HIS A 69 9.71 7.91 -5.17
N ALA A 70 10.61 8.50 -5.94
CA ALA A 70 10.81 9.95 -5.96
C ALA A 70 9.56 10.69 -6.46
N GLU A 71 8.90 10.17 -7.50
CA GLU A 71 7.67 10.74 -8.04
C GLU A 71 6.51 10.67 -7.05
N ALA A 72 6.32 9.54 -6.37
CA ALA A 72 5.28 9.40 -5.37
C ALA A 72 5.52 10.36 -4.20
N LEU A 73 6.76 10.50 -3.73
CA LEU A 73 7.12 11.39 -2.61
C LEU A 73 7.00 12.88 -2.97
N ALA A 74 7.02 13.23 -4.26
CA ALA A 74 6.81 14.60 -4.72
C ALA A 74 5.33 15.03 -4.72
N LEU A 75 4.39 14.09 -4.55
CA LEU A 75 2.96 14.39 -4.51
C LEU A 75 2.58 15.09 -3.19
N GLU A 76 1.71 16.09 -3.27
CA GLU A 76 1.23 16.79 -2.08
C GLU A 76 0.53 15.81 -1.11
N GLY A 77 0.97 15.80 0.15
CA GLY A 77 0.46 14.92 1.20
C GLY A 77 1.05 13.51 1.21
N ALA A 78 1.80 13.12 0.18
CA ALA A 78 2.51 11.85 0.18
C ALA A 78 3.72 11.89 1.13
N HIS A 79 4.01 10.76 1.77
CA HIS A 79 5.09 10.68 2.75
C HIS A 79 5.60 9.25 2.91
N VAL A 80 6.81 9.11 3.45
CA VAL A 80 7.37 7.82 3.84
C VAL A 80 6.58 7.29 5.05
N PHE A 81 6.20 6.02 5.00
CA PHE A 81 5.51 5.36 6.09
C PHE A 81 6.39 5.25 7.34
N GLU A 82 5.86 5.75 8.45
CA GLU A 82 6.51 5.76 9.76
C GLU A 82 5.60 5.09 10.81
N PRO A 83 5.66 3.75 10.97
CA PRO A 83 4.78 3.02 11.89
C PRO A 83 5.01 3.37 13.36
N MET A 84 6.19 3.88 13.71
CA MET A 84 6.54 4.35 15.04
C MET A 84 7.45 5.57 14.91
N PRO A 85 7.36 6.57 15.80
CA PRO A 85 8.24 7.73 15.79
C PRO A 85 9.71 7.34 15.67
N GLY A 86 10.40 7.87 14.67
CA GLY A 86 11.80 7.60 14.35
C GLY A 86 12.07 6.30 13.57
N ARG A 87 11.05 5.53 13.20
CA ARG A 87 11.21 4.24 12.50
C ARG A 87 10.58 4.24 11.11
N GLN A 88 11.16 5.04 10.21
CA GLN A 88 10.73 5.13 8.83
C GLN A 88 11.01 3.84 8.03
N MET A 89 10.01 3.37 7.31
CA MET A 89 10.15 2.32 6.31
C MET A 89 10.33 2.95 4.94
N LYS A 90 11.56 3.36 4.60
CA LYS A 90 11.87 4.25 3.47
C LYS A 90 11.32 3.84 2.10
N GLN A 91 11.15 2.55 1.84
CA GLN A 91 10.61 2.04 0.57
C GLN A 91 9.08 2.13 0.50
N TRP A 92 8.40 2.39 1.61
CA TRP A 92 6.95 2.41 1.67
C TRP A 92 6.46 3.85 1.66
N ILE A 93 5.79 4.24 0.59
CA ILE A 93 5.24 5.59 0.40
C ILE A 93 3.74 5.52 0.56
N VAL A 94 3.19 6.35 1.44
CA VAL A 94 1.75 6.57 1.63
C VAL A 94 1.30 7.61 0.61
N VAL A 95 0.32 7.27 -0.21
CA VAL A 95 -0.23 8.12 -1.27
C VAL A 95 -1.70 8.42 -0.97
N PRO A 96 -2.06 9.70 -0.71
CA PRO A 96 -3.43 10.10 -0.40
C PRO A 96 -4.43 9.87 -1.54
N PRO A 97 -5.74 9.76 -1.24
CA PRO A 97 -6.79 9.59 -2.24
C PRO A 97 -6.93 10.77 -3.22
N ALA A 98 -6.41 11.95 -2.88
CA ALA A 98 -6.31 13.08 -3.81
C ALA A 98 -5.53 12.71 -5.10
N HIS A 99 -4.63 11.72 -5.00
CA HIS A 99 -3.82 11.21 -6.10
C HIS A 99 -4.22 9.79 -6.52
N ALA A 100 -5.45 9.36 -6.25
CA ALA A 100 -5.91 8.00 -6.57
C ALA A 100 -5.75 7.64 -8.05
N HIS A 101 -5.84 8.62 -8.95
CA HIS A 101 -5.58 8.45 -10.38
C HIS A 101 -4.16 7.96 -10.71
N ARG A 102 -3.19 8.12 -9.80
CA ARG A 102 -1.82 7.60 -9.91
C ARG A 102 -1.60 6.28 -9.17
N TRP A 103 -2.59 5.74 -8.46
CA TRP A 103 -2.42 4.45 -7.79
C TRP A 103 -2.10 3.28 -8.74
N PRO A 104 -2.68 3.19 -9.96
CA PRO A 104 -2.40 2.08 -10.87
C PRO A 104 -0.92 2.04 -11.31
N GLU A 105 -0.33 3.19 -11.64
CA GLU A 105 1.06 3.26 -12.09
C GLU A 105 2.06 2.95 -10.97
N PHE A 106 1.76 3.37 -9.73
CA PHE A 106 2.57 3.02 -8.57
C PHE A 106 2.40 1.55 -8.19
N GLY A 107 1.18 1.00 -8.27
CA GLY A 107 0.93 -0.42 -8.03
C GLY A 107 1.67 -1.33 -9.02
N ALA A 108 1.63 -1.00 -10.31
CA ALA A 108 2.38 -1.72 -11.35
C ALA A 108 3.90 -1.64 -11.12
N SER A 109 4.41 -0.43 -10.85
CA SER A 109 5.83 -0.21 -10.55
C SER A 109 6.28 -0.97 -9.31
N ALA A 110 5.45 -0.97 -8.26
CA ALA A 110 5.71 -1.67 -7.01
C ALA A 110 5.74 -3.19 -7.20
N GLU A 111 4.85 -3.77 -8.02
CA GLU A 111 4.86 -5.19 -8.34
C GLU A 111 6.12 -5.59 -9.11
N SER A 112 6.50 -4.79 -10.12
CA SER A 112 7.66 -5.05 -10.97
C SER A 112 9.01 -4.97 -10.25
N ALA A 113 9.06 -4.29 -9.09
CA ALA A 113 10.28 -4.13 -8.30
C ALA A 113 10.54 -5.25 -7.27
N LEU A 114 9.69 -6.29 -7.18
CA LEU A 114 9.74 -7.32 -6.11
C LEU A 114 10.65 -8.53 -6.34
#